data_AF-A0AA45US92-F1
#
_entry.id   AF-A0AA45US92-F1
#
_cell.length_a   1.000
_cell.length_b   1.000
_cell.length_c   1.000
_cell.angle_alpha   90.00
_cell.angle_beta   90.00
_cell.angle_gamma   90.00
#
_symmetry.space_group_name_H-M   'P 1'
#
loop_
_entity.id
_entity.type
_entity.pdbx_description
1 polymer ?
#
loop_
_entity_poly.entity_id
_entity_poly.type
_entity_poly.pdbx_seq_one_letter_code
_entity_poly.pdbx_strand_id
1 'polypeptide(L)'
;MEISHSDIGKKVCETKKGSDSVNDTYGWYATATTAPSSTGATSLCGGKGKATTESKNSPEALKEFVAKTLLGNESKNWPTSSGDGKEDNDNAKAVAGDLTKKLSPEEKTIVAGLLAKTIEGGEIVEIRAVSSALESETSCYHFCHD
;
A
#
# COMPACT_ATOMS: atom_id res chain seq x y z
N MET A 1 -14.86 -0.56 15.28
CA MET A 1 -13.93 0.25 16.10
C MET A 1 -13.70 1.52 15.32
N GLU A 2 -14.44 2.57 15.66
CA GLU A 2 -14.35 3.85 14.96
C GLU A 2 -13.02 4.52 15.34
N ILE A 3 -12.16 4.79 14.36
CA ILE A 3 -10.98 5.65 14.51
C ILE A 3 -11.45 7.12 14.49
N SER A 4 -12.56 7.42 15.17
CA SER A 4 -13.32 8.66 15.04
C SER A 4 -12.68 9.86 15.73
N HIS A 5 -11.64 9.65 16.54
CA HIS A 5 -10.96 10.71 17.28
C HIS A 5 -9.49 10.92 16.93
N SER A 6 -8.90 10.10 16.05
CA SER A 6 -7.50 10.29 15.68
C SER A 6 -7.42 10.74 14.24
N ASP A 7 -7.01 11.99 14.02
CA ASP A 7 -6.69 12.55 12.69
C ASP A 7 -5.49 11.84 12.00
N ILE A 8 -5.01 10.73 12.56
CA ILE A 8 -3.95 9.84 12.05
C ILE A 8 -4.18 9.51 10.57
N GLY A 9 -5.41 9.12 10.20
CA GLY A 9 -5.74 8.76 8.81
C GLY A 9 -5.57 9.91 7.82
N LYS A 10 -5.62 11.17 8.29
CA LYS A 10 -5.38 12.36 7.46
C LYS A 10 -3.89 12.67 7.29
N LYS A 11 -3.05 12.22 8.22
CA LYS A 11 -1.58 12.43 8.20
C LYS A 11 -0.86 11.39 7.35
N VAL A 12 -1.35 10.17 7.35
CA VAL A 12 -0.75 9.04 6.62
C VAL A 12 -1.18 9.08 5.17
N CYS A 13 -0.22 8.90 4.26
CA CYS A 13 -0.42 9.00 2.82
C CYS A 13 -1.07 10.32 2.39
N GLU A 14 -0.84 11.40 3.13
CA GLU A 14 -1.28 12.72 2.70
C GLU A 14 -0.57 13.11 1.39
N THR A 15 -1.34 13.22 0.32
CA THR A 15 -0.87 13.66 -1.00
C THR A 15 -0.33 15.09 -0.94
N LYS A 16 0.61 15.37 -1.83
CA LYS A 16 1.40 16.61 -1.80
C LYS A 16 1.09 17.49 -3.00
N LYS A 17 1.37 18.79 -2.85
CA LYS A 17 1.32 19.73 -3.96
C LYS A 17 2.35 19.36 -5.04
N GLY A 18 1.97 19.58 -6.29
CA GLY A 18 2.88 19.53 -7.44
C GLY A 18 3.78 20.75 -7.52
N SER A 19 3.35 21.88 -6.94
CA SER A 19 4.13 23.12 -6.85
C SER A 19 3.81 23.84 -5.55
N ASP A 20 4.84 24.29 -4.83
CA ASP A 20 4.66 25.08 -3.61
C ASP A 20 4.18 26.52 -3.91
N SER A 21 4.44 27.01 -5.13
CA SER A 21 4.05 28.35 -5.57
C SER A 21 2.60 28.43 -6.08
N VAL A 22 1.95 27.30 -6.32
CA VAL A 22 0.59 27.24 -6.86
C VAL A 22 -0.32 26.57 -5.84
N ASN A 23 -1.36 27.29 -5.43
CA ASN A 23 -2.40 26.72 -4.57
C ASN A 23 -3.14 25.60 -5.30
N ASP A 24 -3.74 24.69 -4.53
CA ASP A 24 -4.70 23.73 -5.08
C ASP A 24 -4.13 22.75 -6.13
N THR A 25 -2.85 22.40 -5.97
CA THR A 25 -2.13 21.46 -6.86
C THR A 25 -1.87 20.09 -6.23
N TYR A 26 -2.75 19.61 -5.35
CA TYR A 26 -2.58 18.32 -4.69
C TYR A 26 -2.81 17.14 -5.65
N GLY A 27 -2.09 16.04 -5.41
CA GLY A 27 -2.35 14.78 -6.08
C GLY A 27 -3.66 14.14 -5.63
N TRP A 28 -4.16 13.17 -6.40
CA TRP A 28 -5.29 12.34 -5.98
C TRP A 28 -5.02 10.88 -6.26
N TYR A 29 -5.64 10.02 -5.46
CA TYR A 29 -5.44 8.59 -5.55
C TYR A 29 -6.18 7.97 -6.73
N ALA A 30 -5.47 7.10 -7.44
CA ALA A 30 -5.93 6.38 -8.61
C ALA A 30 -5.26 5.01 -8.70
N THR A 31 -5.73 4.17 -9.63
CA THR A 31 -5.23 2.79 -9.77
C THR A 31 -3.81 2.70 -10.34
N ALA A 32 -3.30 3.77 -10.95
CA ALA A 32 -1.94 3.89 -11.45
C ALA A 32 -1.50 5.36 -11.44
N THR A 33 -0.22 5.61 -11.23
CA THR A 33 0.40 6.93 -11.34
C THR A 33 0.52 7.35 -12.79
N THR A 34 0.12 8.59 -13.11
CA THR A 34 0.34 9.18 -14.43
C THR A 34 1.58 10.06 -14.43
N ALA A 35 2.17 10.27 -15.60
CA ALA A 35 3.31 11.18 -15.75
C ALA A 35 2.96 12.60 -15.21
N PRO A 36 3.88 13.29 -14.52
CA PRO A 36 3.63 14.61 -13.93
C PRO A 36 3.22 15.70 -14.93
N SER A 37 3.58 15.53 -16.20
CA SER A 37 3.17 16.41 -17.30
C SER A 37 1.70 16.24 -17.70
N SER A 38 1.10 15.09 -17.39
CA SER A 38 -0.26 14.72 -17.79
C SER A 38 -1.27 15.15 -16.73
N THR A 39 -1.26 14.52 -15.57
CA THR A 39 -2.24 14.73 -14.50
C THR A 39 -1.57 14.55 -13.13
N GLY A 40 -2.24 14.97 -12.05
CA GLY A 40 -1.82 14.70 -10.66
C GLY A 40 -2.30 13.35 -10.09
N ALA A 41 -2.75 12.42 -10.92
CA ALA A 41 -3.15 11.09 -10.46
C ALA A 41 -1.96 10.27 -9.98
N THR A 42 -2.08 9.65 -8.80
CA THR A 42 -1.01 8.86 -8.20
C THR A 42 -1.53 7.57 -7.57
N SER A 43 -0.75 6.50 -7.69
CA SER A 43 -0.93 5.28 -6.90
C SER A 43 0.09 5.16 -5.76
N LEU A 44 0.93 6.19 -5.57
CA LEU A 44 1.97 6.26 -4.55
C LEU A 44 1.45 6.97 -3.30
N CYS A 45 1.57 6.33 -2.13
CA CYS A 45 1.31 6.93 -0.82
C CYS A 45 2.13 8.24 -0.65
N GLY A 46 1.44 9.36 -0.41
CA GLY A 46 2.04 10.69 -0.37
C GLY A 46 2.51 11.26 -1.73
N GLY A 47 2.01 10.73 -2.85
CA GLY A 47 2.33 11.21 -4.19
C GLY A 47 1.98 12.68 -4.43
N LYS A 48 2.67 13.31 -5.38
CA LYS A 48 2.51 14.73 -5.73
C LYS A 48 1.50 14.91 -6.86
N GLY A 49 0.76 16.02 -6.82
CA GLY A 49 -0.06 16.45 -7.94
C GLY A 49 0.75 17.06 -9.09
N LYS A 50 0.04 17.50 -10.13
CA LYS A 50 0.64 18.25 -11.24
C LYS A 50 0.87 19.70 -10.79
N ALA A 51 2.01 20.28 -11.18
CA ALA A 51 2.43 21.63 -10.79
C ALA A 51 1.52 22.78 -11.30
N THR A 52 0.48 22.46 -12.06
CA THR A 52 -0.43 23.40 -12.72
C THR A 52 -1.88 22.89 -12.59
N THR A 53 -2.66 22.89 -13.67
CA THR A 53 -4.02 22.33 -13.73
C THR A 53 -4.02 20.79 -13.75
N GLU A 54 -5.21 20.18 -13.64
CA GLU A 54 -5.37 18.71 -13.51
C GLU A 54 -4.81 18.20 -12.19
N SER A 55 -5.23 18.83 -11.09
CA SER A 55 -4.88 18.57 -9.68
C SER A 55 -6.09 18.83 -8.78
N LYS A 56 -6.05 18.34 -7.53
CA LYS A 56 -7.07 18.60 -6.51
C LYS A 56 -6.76 19.83 -5.68
N ASN A 57 -7.82 20.48 -5.22
CA ASN A 57 -7.75 21.63 -4.32
C ASN A 57 -7.46 21.27 -2.85
N SER A 58 -7.55 19.99 -2.50
CA SER A 58 -7.31 19.50 -1.15
C SER A 58 -6.57 18.17 -1.21
N PRO A 59 -5.74 17.88 -0.18
CA PRO A 59 -5.04 16.61 -0.12
C PRO A 59 -6.01 15.46 0.11
N GLU A 60 -5.76 14.35 -0.56
CA GLU A 60 -6.27 13.03 -0.20
C GLU A 60 -5.29 12.32 0.74
N ALA A 61 -5.78 11.37 1.56
CA ALA A 61 -4.98 10.69 2.58
C ALA A 61 -5.23 9.17 2.58
N LEU A 62 -4.93 8.49 3.69
CA LEU A 62 -4.99 7.03 3.81
C LEU A 62 -6.34 6.44 3.41
N LYS A 63 -7.45 7.13 3.74
CA LYS A 63 -8.80 6.68 3.39
C LYS A 63 -8.96 6.54 1.87
N GLU A 64 -8.56 7.57 1.13
CA GLU A 64 -8.64 7.59 -0.33
C GLU A 64 -7.61 6.66 -0.96
N PHE A 65 -6.41 6.53 -0.35
CA PHE A 65 -5.41 5.56 -0.78
C PHE A 65 -5.96 4.13 -0.74
N VAL A 66 -6.55 3.71 0.40
CA VAL A 66 -7.16 2.38 0.50
C VAL A 66 -8.31 2.23 -0.49
N ALA A 67 -9.22 3.22 -0.55
CA ALA A 67 -10.43 3.12 -1.37
C ALA A 67 -10.19 3.11 -2.88
N LYS A 68 -9.15 3.81 -3.37
CA LYS A 68 -8.94 4.02 -4.82
C LYS A 68 -7.70 3.34 -5.36
N THR A 69 -6.72 3.05 -4.51
CA THR A 69 -5.42 2.52 -4.91
C THR A 69 -5.30 1.04 -4.58
N LEU A 70 -5.73 0.62 -3.38
CA LEU A 70 -5.65 -0.76 -2.87
C LEU A 70 -6.86 -1.62 -3.27
N LEU A 71 -7.18 -1.66 -4.57
CA LEU A 71 -8.30 -2.45 -5.09
C LEU A 71 -7.97 -3.95 -5.16
N GLY A 72 -9.01 -4.79 -5.30
CA GLY A 72 -8.85 -6.24 -5.50
C GLY A 72 -8.32 -6.95 -4.25
N ASN A 73 -9.02 -6.81 -3.12
CA ASN A 73 -8.59 -7.33 -1.82
C ASN A 73 -7.20 -6.80 -1.40
N GLU A 74 -6.98 -5.49 -1.60
CA GLU A 74 -5.78 -4.79 -1.16
C GLU A 74 -4.47 -5.20 -1.86
N SER A 75 -4.52 -6.08 -2.86
CA SER A 75 -3.33 -6.55 -3.57
C SER A 75 -2.87 -5.62 -4.68
N LYS A 76 -3.77 -4.82 -5.26
CA LYS A 76 -3.41 -3.89 -6.33
C LYS A 76 -2.67 -2.70 -5.72
N ASN A 77 -1.42 -2.48 -6.12
CA ASN A 77 -0.52 -1.44 -5.63
C ASN A 77 0.07 -1.63 -4.22
N TRP A 78 -0.01 -2.85 -3.68
CA TRP A 78 0.70 -3.21 -2.44
C TRP A 78 1.66 -4.38 -2.69
N PRO A 79 2.93 -4.32 -2.23
CA PRO A 79 3.61 -3.21 -1.54
C PRO A 79 4.17 -2.11 -2.47
N THR A 80 4.02 -2.29 -3.79
CA THR A 80 4.64 -1.45 -4.83
C THR A 80 3.55 -0.73 -5.63
N SER A 81 3.75 0.55 -5.92
CA SER A 81 2.87 1.37 -6.77
C SER A 81 2.88 0.92 -8.24
N SER A 82 1.99 1.47 -9.05
CA SER A 82 1.91 1.20 -10.50
C SER A 82 2.00 2.49 -11.31
N GLY A 83 2.33 2.33 -12.59
CA GLY A 83 2.39 3.44 -13.53
C GLY A 83 3.74 4.15 -13.53
N ASP A 84 3.71 5.44 -13.84
CA ASP A 84 4.92 6.24 -14.03
C ASP A 84 5.73 6.39 -12.73
N GLY A 85 7.06 6.26 -12.82
CA GLY A 85 7.97 6.45 -11.70
C GLY A 85 7.81 5.47 -10.54
N LYS A 86 7.20 4.30 -10.76
CA LYS A 86 7.07 3.26 -9.73
C LYS A 86 8.44 2.72 -9.31
N GLU A 87 8.59 2.42 -8.03
CA GLU A 87 9.80 1.84 -7.46
C GLU A 87 9.46 0.68 -6.53
N ASP A 88 10.35 -0.31 -6.42
CA ASP A 88 10.05 -1.50 -5.63
C ASP A 88 9.82 -1.17 -4.14
N ASN A 89 8.66 -1.61 -3.65
CA ASN A 89 8.16 -1.45 -2.29
C ASN A 89 8.00 0.01 -1.86
N ASP A 90 7.83 0.93 -2.79
CA ASP A 90 7.68 2.36 -2.54
C ASP A 90 6.48 2.70 -1.62
N ASN A 91 5.32 2.07 -1.82
CA ASN A 91 4.13 2.25 -0.98
C ASN A 91 4.36 1.73 0.43
N ALA A 92 4.95 0.55 0.60
CA ALA A 92 5.29 0.02 1.91
C ALA A 92 6.26 0.94 2.67
N LYS A 93 7.30 1.44 2.00
CA LYS A 93 8.27 2.39 2.57
C LYS A 93 7.62 3.72 2.94
N ALA A 94 6.75 4.24 2.09
CA ALA A 94 6.05 5.51 2.31
C ALA A 94 5.08 5.41 3.49
N VAL A 95 4.25 4.36 3.56
CA VAL A 95 3.34 4.13 4.69
C VAL A 95 4.13 3.98 5.99
N ALA A 96 5.18 3.14 6.01
CA ALA A 96 6.02 2.97 7.20
C ALA A 96 6.71 4.29 7.62
N GLY A 97 7.16 5.07 6.63
CA GLY A 97 7.73 6.40 6.87
C GLY A 97 6.73 7.34 7.54
N ASP A 98 5.49 7.39 7.06
CA ASP A 98 4.46 8.25 7.62
C ASP A 98 4.06 7.82 9.04
N LEU A 99 3.88 6.52 9.29
CA LEU A 99 3.58 5.99 10.62
C LEU A 99 4.70 6.29 11.64
N THR A 100 5.95 6.29 11.21
CA THR A 100 7.11 6.53 12.09
C THR A 100 7.46 8.00 12.25
N LYS A 101 7.18 8.87 11.27
CA LYS A 101 7.64 10.26 11.25
C LYS A 101 6.55 11.31 11.41
N LYS A 102 5.33 11.05 10.91
CA LYS A 102 4.25 12.06 10.92
C LYS A 102 3.34 11.97 12.14
N LEU A 103 3.39 10.87 12.87
CA LEU A 103 2.57 10.65 14.05
C LEU A 103 3.28 11.11 15.32
N SER A 104 2.50 11.62 16.27
CA SER A 104 2.97 11.88 17.64
C SER A 104 3.26 10.56 18.37
N PRO A 105 3.99 10.57 19.50
CA PRO A 105 4.19 9.36 20.31
C PRO A 105 2.89 8.67 20.71
N GLU A 106 1.87 9.44 21.10
CA GLU A 106 0.55 8.91 21.47
C GLU A 106 -0.16 8.25 20.28
N GLU A 107 -0.14 8.91 19.11
CA GLU A 107 -0.72 8.37 17.88
C GLU A 107 -0.02 7.07 17.45
N LYS A 108 1.30 6.96 17.63
CA LYS A 108 2.05 5.72 17.38
C LYS A 108 1.61 4.60 18.32
N THR A 109 1.40 4.88 19.60
CA THR A 109 0.91 3.89 20.56
C THR A 109 -0.48 3.39 20.16
N ILE A 110 -1.36 4.27 19.70
CA ILE A 110 -2.68 3.88 19.18
C ILE A 110 -2.54 2.95 17.97
N VAL A 111 -1.73 3.32 16.97
CA VAL A 111 -1.50 2.46 15.79
C VAL A 111 -0.90 1.11 16.18
N ALA A 112 0.08 1.08 17.08
CA ALA A 112 0.68 -0.16 17.56
C ALA A 112 -0.36 -1.06 18.26
N GLY A 113 -1.25 -0.48 19.07
CA GLY A 113 -2.34 -1.20 19.71
C GLY A 113 -3.38 -1.73 18.71
N LEU A 114 -3.68 -0.99 17.64
CA LEU A 114 -4.55 -1.46 16.56
C LEU A 114 -3.92 -2.63 15.79
N LEU A 115 -2.63 -2.53 15.45
CA LEU A 115 -1.90 -3.61 14.79
C LEU A 115 -1.81 -4.87 15.66
N ALA A 116 -1.62 -4.71 16.97
CA ALA A 116 -1.63 -5.81 17.93
C ALA A 116 -2.98 -6.53 17.98
N LYS A 117 -4.10 -5.82 17.81
CA LYS A 117 -5.44 -6.44 17.72
C LYS A 117 -5.65 -7.19 16.41
N THR A 118 -5.07 -6.73 15.31
CA THR A 118 -5.17 -7.41 14.01
C THR A 118 -4.49 -8.79 14.03
N ILE A 119 -3.38 -8.94 14.77
CA ILE A 119 -2.69 -10.24 14.91
C ILE A 119 -3.40 -11.21 15.86
N GLU A 120 -4.18 -10.72 16.83
CA GLU A 120 -4.98 -11.58 17.73
C GLU A 120 -6.25 -12.14 17.06
N GLY A 121 -6.77 -11.47 16.02
CA GLY A 121 -7.94 -11.91 15.26
C GLY A 121 -7.61 -12.76 14.03
N GLY A 122 -6.33 -12.93 13.69
CA GLY A 122 -5.90 -13.84 12.65
C GLY A 122 -5.94 -15.28 13.16
N GLU A 123 -6.95 -16.04 12.77
CA GLU A 123 -6.96 -17.49 12.88
C GLU A 123 -5.58 -18.02 12.52
N ILE A 124 -4.96 -18.75 13.45
CA ILE A 124 -3.66 -19.39 13.27
C ILE A 124 -3.79 -20.26 12.03
N VAL A 125 -3.33 -19.77 10.87
CA VAL A 125 -3.04 -20.65 9.75
C VAL A 125 -1.83 -21.43 10.21
N GLU A 126 -2.13 -22.58 10.80
CA GLU A 126 -1.20 -23.64 11.16
C GLU A 126 -0.31 -23.84 9.93
N ILE A 127 0.90 -23.26 9.96
CA ILE A 127 1.91 -23.53 8.95
C ILE A 127 2.35 -24.97 9.21
N ARG A 128 1.56 -25.92 8.70
CA ARG A 128 2.05 -27.28 8.46
C ARG A 128 3.07 -27.12 7.35
N ALA A 129 4.33 -27.15 7.73
CA ALA A 129 5.43 -27.34 6.81
C ALA A 129 5.09 -28.51 5.88
N VAL A 130 4.83 -28.22 4.61
CA VAL A 130 4.79 -29.24 3.57
C VAL A 130 6.25 -29.60 3.27
N SER A 131 6.82 -30.45 4.12
CA SER A 131 8.01 -31.22 3.77
C SER A 131 7.58 -32.36 2.86
N SER A 132 7.36 -32.10 1.58
CA SER A 132 7.41 -33.16 0.58
C SER A 132 8.87 -33.50 0.33
N ALA A 133 9.39 -34.38 1.19
CA ALA A 133 10.61 -35.11 0.94
C ALA A 133 10.50 -35.79 -0.43
N LEU A 134 11.52 -35.58 -1.27
CA LEU A 134 11.82 -36.50 -2.36
C LEU A 134 11.97 -37.91 -1.78
N GLU A 135 11.38 -38.91 -2.45
CA GLU A 135 12.00 -40.17 -2.87
C GLU A 135 10.99 -41.33 -3.01
N SER A 136 11.24 -42.12 -4.07
CA SER A 136 10.76 -43.48 -4.38
C SER A 136 9.43 -43.64 -5.14
N GLU A 137 9.42 -43.22 -6.42
CA GLU A 137 8.61 -43.94 -7.41
C GLU A 137 9.26 -45.31 -7.69
N THR A 138 8.81 -46.33 -6.95
CA THR A 138 8.92 -47.72 -7.40
C THR A 138 7.53 -48.22 -7.72
N SER A 139 7.10 -48.11 -8.98
CA SER A 139 6.00 -48.95 -9.47
C SER A 139 6.23 -49.32 -10.92
N CYS A 140 6.65 -50.57 -11.05
CA CYS A 140 6.77 -51.38 -12.25
C CYS A 140 5.67 -51.15 -13.29
N TYR A 141 6.07 -50.88 -14.54
CA TYR A 141 5.45 -51.43 -15.75
C TYR A 141 6.58 -51.63 -16.79
N HIS A 142 7.22 -52.81 -16.83
CA HIS A 142 6.88 -54.00 -17.62
C HIS A 142 7.34 -53.95 -19.10
N PHE A 143 8.46 -54.66 -19.35
CA PHE A 143 8.73 -55.57 -20.49
C PHE A 143 9.31 -55.04 -21.82
N CYS A 144 10.55 -55.47 -22.16
CA CYS A 144 10.90 -56.30 -23.35
C CYS A 144 12.41 -56.30 -23.67
N HIS A 145 12.97 -57.50 -23.91
CA HIS A 145 13.99 -57.92 -24.92
C HIS A 145 15.30 -57.10 -25.08
N ASP A 146 16.51 -57.66 -25.24
CA ASP A 146 17.08 -59.00 -25.45
C ASP A 146 18.47 -59.03 -24.76
#